data_AF-A0A813LJ30-F1
#
_entry.id   AF-A0A813LJ30-F1
#
_cell.length_a   1.000
_cell.length_b   1.000
_cell.length_c   1.000
_cell.angle_alpha   90.00
_cell.angle_beta   90.00
_cell.angle_gamma   90.00
#
_symmetry.space_group_name_H-M   'P 1'
#
loop_
_entity.id
_entity.type
_entity.pdbx_description
1 polymer ?
#
loop_
_entity_poly.entity_id
_entity_poly.type
_entity_poly.pdbx_seq_one_letter_code
_entity_poly.pdbx_strand_id
1 'polypeptide(L)'
;DLRPTEERSESRVDVVFVSTGTAGASSPRLLVDAGRNRQLQVVETHLSLDQSDTSLSNGVCRVRVGEGAKVRHEFLQQKAPEARLVETLTAEVSAGGSYELRVVQSGARSARVNVAIALLGESSSCDLTGAMIADQKQQLDLHSVIHHSVPSCRSGQRQKNMVSGSAECIFKGSIKVDKL
;
A
#
# COMPACT_ATOMS: atom_id res chain seq x y z
N ASP A 1 -28.37 6.70 30.21
CA ASP A 1 -28.62 5.77 29.11
C ASP A 1 -27.30 5.51 28.38
N LEU A 2 -26.41 4.72 29.00
CA LEU A 2 -25.09 4.36 28.47
C LEU A 2 -25.26 3.01 27.77
N ARG A 3 -25.67 3.05 26.50
CA ARG A 3 -25.62 1.85 25.65
C ARG A 3 -24.14 1.45 25.50
N PRO A 4 -23.78 0.17 25.71
CA PRO A 4 -22.44 -0.31 25.43
C PRO A 4 -22.12 -0.01 23.97
N THR A 5 -21.02 0.67 23.71
CA THR A 5 -20.45 0.80 22.37
C THR A 5 -20.20 -0.61 21.87
N GLU A 6 -20.96 -1.10 20.89
CA GLU A 6 -20.64 -2.37 20.24
C GLU A 6 -19.19 -2.31 19.76
N GLU A 7 -18.29 -3.07 20.40
CA GLU A 7 -16.96 -3.33 19.88
C GLU A 7 -17.13 -4.06 18.55
N ARG A 8 -17.10 -3.31 17.45
CA ARG A 8 -17.15 -3.89 16.11
C ARG A 8 -15.91 -4.75 15.93
N SER A 9 -16.10 -6.07 15.79
CA SER A 9 -15.00 -7.00 15.55
C SER A 9 -14.24 -6.64 14.27
N GLU A 10 -12.95 -6.42 14.38
CA GLU A 10 -12.05 -6.25 13.23
C GLU A 10 -11.76 -7.63 12.61
N SER A 11 -11.91 -7.74 11.29
CA SER A 11 -11.49 -8.92 10.54
C SER A 11 -10.05 -8.75 10.05
N ARG A 12 -9.28 -9.83 9.99
CA ARG A 12 -7.92 -9.83 9.44
C ARG A 12 -7.79 -10.83 8.29
N VAL A 13 -7.10 -10.42 7.23
CA VAL A 13 -6.74 -11.27 6.08
C VAL A 13 -5.27 -11.07 5.75
N ASP A 14 -4.53 -12.18 5.64
CA ASP A 14 -3.14 -12.22 5.19
C ASP A 14 -3.10 -12.81 3.78
N VAL A 15 -2.54 -12.06 2.82
CA VAL A 15 -2.39 -12.46 1.41
C VAL A 15 -0.90 -12.46 1.09
N VAL A 16 -0.40 -13.60 0.63
CA VAL A 16 1.03 -13.77 0.31
C VAL A 16 1.19 -14.14 -1.16
N PHE A 17 1.86 -13.28 -1.93
CA PHE A 17 2.29 -13.56 -3.28
C PHE A 17 3.73 -14.07 -3.25
N VAL A 18 3.91 -15.34 -3.61
CA VAL A 18 5.21 -16.02 -3.59
C VAL A 18 5.77 -16.15 -5.00
N SER A 19 7.03 -15.75 -5.17
CA SER A 19 7.79 -15.96 -6.41
C SER A 19 8.94 -16.94 -6.16
N THR A 20 9.15 -17.88 -7.10
CA THR A 20 10.20 -18.92 -7.01
C THR A 20 10.98 -19.10 -8.33
N GLY A 21 10.79 -18.20 -9.31
CA GLY A 21 11.20 -18.44 -10.69
C GLY A 21 12.53 -17.79 -11.08
N THR A 22 13.37 -18.52 -11.80
CA THR A 22 14.51 -17.97 -12.53
C THR A 22 14.04 -17.60 -13.94
N ALA A 23 13.80 -16.30 -14.20
CA ALA A 23 13.32 -15.73 -15.48
C ALA A 23 11.83 -15.94 -15.85
N GLY A 24 10.90 -15.56 -14.96
CA GLY A 24 9.45 -15.50 -15.24
C GLY A 24 8.83 -14.14 -14.93
N ALA A 25 7.56 -13.95 -15.29
CA ALA A 25 6.77 -12.80 -14.89
C ALA A 25 5.42 -13.23 -14.32
N SER A 26 4.96 -12.55 -13.27
CA SER A 26 3.65 -12.79 -12.64
C SER A 26 2.88 -11.47 -12.49
N SER A 27 1.56 -11.49 -12.71
CA SER A 27 0.73 -10.28 -12.61
C SER A 27 -0.44 -10.47 -11.64
N PRO A 28 -0.18 -10.54 -10.31
CA PRO A 28 -1.23 -10.75 -9.32
C PRO A 28 -2.23 -9.59 -9.28
N ARG A 29 -3.47 -9.89 -8.92
CA ARG A 29 -4.54 -8.90 -8.78
C ARG A 29 -5.30 -9.14 -7.48
N LEU A 30 -5.34 -8.12 -6.63
CA LEU A 30 -6.08 -8.13 -5.36
C LEU A 30 -7.17 -7.06 -5.39
N LEU A 31 -8.39 -7.43 -5.00
CA LEU A 31 -9.47 -6.51 -4.70
C LEU A 31 -9.85 -6.69 -3.24
N VAL A 32 -9.74 -5.61 -2.47
CA VAL A 32 -10.18 -5.50 -1.09
C VAL A 32 -11.43 -4.62 -1.08
N ASP A 33 -12.56 -5.16 -0.61
CA ASP A 33 -13.82 -4.42 -0.50
C ASP A 33 -14.32 -4.47 0.95
N ALA A 34 -14.14 -3.36 1.66
CA ALA A 34 -14.65 -3.18 3.00
C ALA A 34 -15.98 -2.43 2.95
N GLY A 35 -17.08 -3.18 3.09
CA GLY A 35 -18.43 -2.60 3.09
C GLY A 35 -18.66 -1.58 4.21
N ARG A 36 -19.79 -0.87 4.13
CA ARG A 36 -20.21 0.17 5.10
C ARG A 36 -19.95 -0.30 6.54
N ASN A 37 -19.34 0.57 7.33
CA ASN A 37 -19.18 0.39 8.77
C ASN A 37 -18.30 -0.81 9.20
N ARG A 38 -17.55 -1.43 8.27
CA ARG A 38 -16.66 -2.57 8.57
C ARG A 38 -15.26 -2.13 8.99
N GLN A 39 -14.59 -2.98 9.78
CA GLN A 39 -13.19 -2.82 10.13
C GLN A 39 -12.41 -4.02 9.59
N LEU A 40 -11.38 -3.75 8.80
CA LEU A 40 -10.58 -4.76 8.12
C LEU A 40 -9.09 -4.44 8.22
N GLN A 41 -8.31 -5.43 8.63
CA GLN A 41 -6.86 -5.44 8.50
C GLN A 41 -6.46 -6.35 7.34
N VAL A 42 -5.66 -5.83 6.41
CA VAL A 42 -5.06 -6.57 5.31
C VAL A 42 -3.54 -6.55 5.47
N VAL A 43 -2.93 -7.73 5.40
CA VAL A 43 -1.48 -7.87 5.31
C VAL A 43 -1.17 -8.45 3.94
N GLU A 44 -0.67 -7.62 3.04
CA GLU A 44 -0.26 -7.99 1.69
C GLU A 44 1.26 -8.17 1.66
N THR A 45 1.74 -9.39 1.38
CA THR A 45 3.17 -9.70 1.35
C THR A 45 3.59 -10.20 -0.02
N HIS A 46 4.59 -9.56 -0.62
CA HIS A 46 5.26 -10.01 -1.84
C HIS A 46 6.64 -10.55 -1.49
N LEU A 47 6.81 -11.87 -1.64
CA LEU A 47 7.98 -12.61 -1.16
C LEU A 47 8.66 -13.38 -2.31
N SER A 48 10.00 -13.34 -2.34
CA SER A 48 10.78 -14.36 -3.06
C SER A 48 11.13 -15.49 -2.10
N LEU A 49 10.73 -16.72 -2.42
CA LEU A 49 11.05 -17.90 -1.58
C LEU A 49 12.51 -18.34 -1.75
N ASP A 50 13.08 -18.09 -2.93
CA ASP A 50 14.46 -18.39 -3.29
C ASP A 50 15.23 -17.09 -3.53
N GLN A 51 16.48 -17.03 -3.05
CA GLN A 51 17.40 -15.90 -3.28
C GLN A 51 17.91 -15.84 -4.72
N SER A 52 17.78 -16.92 -5.50
CA SER A 52 18.04 -16.92 -6.94
C SER A 52 16.84 -16.43 -7.78
N ASP A 53 15.74 -16.01 -7.16
CA ASP A 53 14.61 -15.42 -7.89
C ASP A 53 15.08 -14.19 -8.69
N THR A 54 14.82 -14.23 -9.99
CA THR A 54 15.13 -13.16 -10.94
C THR A 54 13.87 -12.67 -11.67
N SER A 55 12.70 -13.15 -11.23
CA SER A 55 11.41 -12.87 -11.86
C SER A 55 10.97 -11.42 -11.68
N LEU A 56 10.01 -11.02 -12.53
CA LEU A 56 9.27 -9.77 -12.42
C LEU A 56 7.87 -10.02 -11.85
N SER A 57 7.53 -9.31 -10.79
CA SER A 57 6.15 -9.23 -10.28
C SER A 57 5.53 -7.89 -10.71
N ASN A 58 4.38 -7.92 -11.39
CA ASN A 58 3.63 -6.74 -11.82
C ASN A 58 2.20 -6.77 -11.27
N GLY A 59 2.04 -6.36 -10.01
CA GLY A 59 0.78 -6.49 -9.28
C GLY A 59 -0.13 -5.27 -9.39
N VAL A 60 -1.40 -5.51 -9.12
CA VAL A 60 -2.37 -4.45 -8.83
C VAL A 60 -3.20 -4.82 -7.61
N CYS A 61 -3.27 -3.90 -6.64
CA CYS A 61 -4.17 -3.95 -5.51
C CYS A 61 -5.20 -2.80 -5.61
N ARG A 62 -6.48 -3.11 -5.48
CA ARG A 62 -7.56 -2.12 -5.40
C ARG A 62 -8.27 -2.24 -4.07
N VAL A 63 -8.40 -1.13 -3.36
CA VAL A 63 -9.07 -1.06 -2.06
C VAL A 63 -10.29 -0.16 -2.18
N ARG A 64 -11.44 -0.65 -1.75
CA ARG A 64 -12.67 0.12 -1.58
C ARG A 64 -12.99 0.20 -0.10
N VAL A 65 -13.05 1.42 0.42
CA VAL A 65 -13.42 1.70 1.81
C VAL A 65 -14.82 2.32 1.78
N GLY A 66 -15.80 1.54 2.19
CA GLY A 66 -17.20 1.96 2.29
C GLY A 66 -17.42 3.04 3.35
N GLU A 67 -18.63 3.59 3.38
CA GLU A 67 -19.00 4.65 4.33
C GLU A 67 -18.74 4.21 5.78
N GLY A 68 -18.03 5.03 6.55
CA GLY A 68 -17.66 4.74 7.93
C GLY A 68 -16.79 3.49 8.14
N ALA A 69 -16.27 2.89 7.06
CA ALA A 69 -15.40 1.73 7.14
C ALA A 69 -13.96 2.13 7.49
N LYS A 70 -13.23 1.23 8.14
CA LYS A 70 -11.82 1.41 8.49
C LYS A 70 -11.00 0.27 7.90
N VAL A 71 -10.00 0.60 7.09
CA VAL A 71 -9.09 -0.38 6.52
C VAL A 71 -7.67 -0.04 6.92
N ARG A 72 -7.00 -1.00 7.56
CA ARG A 72 -5.55 -0.97 7.83
C ARG A 72 -4.88 -1.93 6.86
N HIS A 73 -3.93 -1.44 6.09
CA HIS A 73 -3.27 -2.20 5.05
C HIS A 73 -1.75 -2.13 5.24
N GLU A 74 -1.16 -3.28 5.53
CA GLU A 74 0.28 -3.48 5.61
C GLU A 74 0.76 -4.11 4.30
N PHE A 75 1.43 -3.34 3.45
CA PHE A 75 2.10 -3.82 2.26
C PHE A 75 3.57 -4.08 2.58
N LEU A 76 3.99 -5.34 2.45
CA LEU A 76 5.33 -5.80 2.74
C LEU A 76 5.95 -6.39 1.47
N GLN A 77 7.05 -5.81 1.02
CA GLN A 77 7.86 -6.36 -0.06
C GLN A 77 9.19 -6.86 0.49
N GLN A 78 9.48 -8.14 0.22
CA GLN A 78 10.75 -8.81 0.54
C GLN A 78 11.16 -9.70 -0.64
N LYS A 79 11.86 -9.11 -1.61
CA LYS A 79 12.24 -9.80 -2.85
C LYS A 79 13.72 -10.17 -2.85
N ALA A 80 14.07 -11.22 -3.59
CA ALA A 80 15.47 -11.61 -3.81
C ALA A 80 16.27 -10.47 -4.47
N PRO A 81 17.61 -10.41 -4.30
CA PRO A 81 18.44 -9.30 -4.76
C PRO A 81 18.37 -8.99 -6.26
N GLU A 82 18.04 -9.99 -7.09
CA GLU A 82 17.96 -9.84 -8.56
C GLU A 82 16.52 -9.83 -9.11
N ALA A 83 15.52 -10.01 -8.24
CA ALA A 83 14.12 -9.96 -8.61
C ALA A 83 13.61 -8.52 -8.79
N ARG A 84 12.51 -8.34 -9.50
CA ARG A 84 11.93 -7.03 -9.81
C ARG A 84 10.46 -6.97 -9.42
N LEU A 85 10.00 -5.79 -9.00
CA LEU A 85 8.58 -5.58 -8.67
C LEU A 85 8.07 -4.23 -9.19
N VAL A 86 6.88 -4.25 -9.77
CA VAL A 86 6.07 -3.07 -9.99
C VAL A 86 4.71 -3.34 -9.38
N GLU A 87 4.26 -2.48 -8.47
CA GLU A 87 2.93 -2.57 -7.87
C GLU A 87 2.15 -1.30 -8.17
N THR A 88 0.85 -1.47 -8.45
CA THR A 88 -0.10 -0.35 -8.46
C THR A 88 -1.17 -0.60 -7.41
N LEU A 89 -1.15 0.20 -6.36
CA LEU A 89 -2.13 0.19 -5.30
C LEU A 89 -3.06 1.40 -5.45
N THR A 90 -4.36 1.15 -5.57
CA THR A 90 -5.38 2.20 -5.57
C THR A 90 -6.32 2.05 -4.38
N ALA A 91 -6.76 3.15 -3.80
CA ALA A 91 -7.79 3.16 -2.76
C ALA A 91 -8.83 4.25 -3.01
N GLU A 92 -10.10 3.89 -2.87
CA GLU A 92 -11.25 4.80 -2.92
C GLU A 92 -11.91 4.82 -1.54
N VAL A 93 -11.98 6.01 -0.92
CA VAL A 93 -12.48 6.17 0.45
C VAL A 93 -13.79 6.96 0.45
N SER A 94 -14.86 6.32 0.88
CA SER A 94 -16.20 6.90 0.98
C SER A 94 -16.35 7.75 2.25
N ALA A 95 -17.51 8.41 2.40
CA ALA A 95 -17.77 9.35 3.49
C ALA A 95 -17.52 8.74 4.87
N GLY A 96 -16.82 9.49 5.74
CA GLY A 96 -16.42 9.03 7.08
C GLY A 96 -15.51 7.80 7.11
N GLY A 97 -15.04 7.29 5.98
CA GLY A 97 -14.11 6.15 5.90
C GLY A 97 -12.68 6.54 6.24
N SER A 98 -11.88 5.58 6.72
CA SER A 98 -10.46 5.78 7.00
C SER A 98 -9.60 4.68 6.38
N TYR A 99 -8.55 5.08 5.65
CA TYR A 99 -7.58 4.16 5.07
C TYR A 99 -6.17 4.41 5.63
N GLU A 100 -5.64 3.46 6.38
CA GLU A 100 -4.25 3.47 6.84
C GLU A 100 -3.43 2.51 5.99
N LEU A 101 -2.45 3.03 5.24
CA LEU A 101 -1.54 2.23 4.43
C LEU A 101 -0.12 2.37 4.95
N ARG A 102 0.52 1.23 5.21
CA ARG A 102 1.95 1.15 5.49
C ARG A 102 2.63 0.36 4.38
N VAL A 103 3.65 0.94 3.77
CA VAL A 103 4.44 0.32 2.70
C VAL A 103 5.86 0.12 3.20
N VAL A 104 6.31 -1.13 3.29
CA VAL A 104 7.69 -1.45 3.65
C VAL A 104 8.34 -2.19 2.48
N GLN A 105 9.43 -1.63 1.96
CA GLN A 105 10.17 -2.21 0.84
C GLN A 105 11.59 -2.55 1.27
N SER A 106 11.98 -3.80 1.03
CA SER A 106 13.36 -4.27 1.10
C SER A 106 13.64 -5.30 0.01
N GLY A 107 14.93 -5.56 -0.23
CA GLY A 107 15.34 -6.51 -1.27
C GLY A 107 15.10 -5.95 -2.69
N ALA A 108 14.90 -6.85 -3.67
CA ALA A 108 14.78 -6.57 -5.10
C ALA A 108 16.04 -5.94 -5.72
N ARG A 109 16.20 -6.11 -7.04
CA ARG A 109 17.14 -5.29 -7.82
C ARG A 109 16.57 -3.91 -8.06
N SER A 110 15.30 -3.89 -8.44
CA SER A 110 14.51 -2.68 -8.65
C SER A 110 13.07 -2.96 -8.22
N ALA A 111 12.48 -2.05 -7.45
CA ALA A 111 11.06 -2.13 -7.12
C ALA A 111 10.39 -0.77 -7.17
N ARG A 112 9.18 -0.70 -7.69
CA ARG A 112 8.36 0.51 -7.69
C ARG A 112 6.96 0.22 -7.20
N VAL A 113 6.54 0.92 -6.15
CA VAL A 113 5.15 0.91 -5.68
C VAL A 113 4.52 2.24 -6.05
N ASN A 114 3.43 2.20 -6.83
CA ASN A 114 2.62 3.36 -7.16
C ASN A 114 1.35 3.32 -6.30
N VAL A 115 1.12 4.36 -5.52
CA VAL A 115 -0.04 4.49 -4.63
C VAL A 115 -0.92 5.63 -5.12
N ALA A 116 -2.21 5.37 -5.34
CA ALA A 116 -3.20 6.40 -5.62
C ALA A 116 -4.38 6.28 -4.65
N ILE A 117 -4.61 7.30 -3.82
CA ILE A 117 -5.71 7.31 -2.84
C ILE A 117 -6.65 8.44 -3.19
N ALA A 118 -7.93 8.14 -3.39
CA ALA A 118 -8.99 9.12 -3.63
C ALA A 118 -9.92 9.20 -2.41
N LEU A 119 -10.01 10.39 -1.83
CA LEU A 119 -10.92 10.75 -0.75
C LEU A 119 -12.20 11.30 -1.39
N LEU A 120 -13.20 10.43 -1.54
CA LEU A 120 -14.39 10.66 -2.37
C LEU A 120 -15.62 11.11 -1.57
N GLY A 121 -15.61 10.95 -0.24
CA GLY A 121 -16.70 11.38 0.63
C GLY A 121 -16.24 12.29 1.77
N GLU A 122 -17.13 13.17 2.22
CA GLU A 122 -16.82 14.11 3.30
C GLU A 122 -16.37 13.39 4.57
N SER A 123 -15.49 14.03 5.34
CA SER A 123 -14.91 13.45 6.56
C SER A 123 -14.13 12.15 6.33
N SER A 124 -13.80 11.81 5.08
CA SER A 124 -12.92 10.68 4.79
C SER A 124 -11.46 11.03 5.10
N SER A 125 -10.68 10.01 5.41
CA SER A 125 -9.28 10.20 5.78
C SER A 125 -8.35 9.11 5.26
N CYS A 126 -7.08 9.47 5.09
CA CYS A 126 -6.03 8.49 4.86
C CYS A 126 -4.73 8.84 5.58
N ASP A 127 -3.99 7.81 5.98
CA ASP A 127 -2.63 7.94 6.50
C ASP A 127 -1.73 6.97 5.71
N LEU A 128 -0.76 7.51 4.96
CA LEU A 128 0.23 6.76 4.20
C LEU A 128 1.60 6.84 4.87
N THR A 129 2.11 5.71 5.34
CA THR A 129 3.48 5.61 5.87
C THR A 129 4.31 4.71 4.98
N GLY A 130 5.47 5.18 4.52
CA GLY A 130 6.41 4.36 3.77
C GLY A 130 7.77 4.24 4.44
N ALA A 131 8.38 3.08 4.29
CA ALA A 131 9.75 2.79 4.70
C ALA A 131 10.47 2.01 3.59
N MET A 132 11.65 2.48 3.19
CA MET A 132 12.51 1.77 2.23
C MET A 132 13.89 1.52 2.83
N ILE A 133 14.37 0.29 2.72
CA ILE A 133 15.72 -0.11 3.14
C ILE A 133 16.43 -0.69 1.91
N ALA A 134 17.44 0.01 1.42
CA ALA A 134 18.19 -0.36 0.22
C ALA A 134 19.70 -0.41 0.50
N ASP A 135 20.37 -1.42 -0.05
CA ASP A 135 21.83 -1.60 0.01
C ASP A 135 22.38 -2.01 -1.37
N GLN A 136 23.71 -2.07 -1.52
CA GLN A 136 24.38 -2.52 -2.75
C GLN A 136 24.02 -1.69 -3.98
N LYS A 137 23.28 -2.25 -4.95
CA LYS A 137 22.88 -1.62 -6.23
C LYS A 137 21.37 -1.64 -6.41
N GLN A 138 20.63 -1.66 -5.30
CA GLN A 138 19.17 -1.71 -5.29
C GLN A 138 18.57 -0.34 -5.63
N GLN A 139 17.44 -0.35 -6.33
CA GLN A 139 16.63 0.85 -6.55
C GLN A 139 15.22 0.62 -6.05
N LEU A 140 14.81 1.37 -5.02
CA LEU A 140 13.47 1.29 -4.44
C LEU A 140 12.73 2.60 -4.64
N ASP A 141 11.55 2.52 -5.25
CA ASP A 141 10.71 3.67 -5.53
C ASP A 141 9.36 3.54 -4.82
N LEU A 142 8.91 4.64 -4.20
CA LEU A 142 7.53 4.83 -3.75
C LEU A 142 6.98 6.13 -4.34
N HIS A 143 6.01 5.99 -5.24
CA HIS A 143 5.29 7.12 -5.82
C HIS A 143 3.88 7.16 -5.23
N SER A 144 3.42 8.32 -4.79
CA SER A 144 2.06 8.48 -4.27
C SER A 144 1.34 9.69 -4.85
N VAL A 145 0.03 9.54 -5.03
CA VAL A 145 -0.92 10.62 -5.27
C VAL A 145 -2.07 10.47 -4.28
N ILE A 146 -2.34 11.51 -3.50
CA ILE A 146 -3.54 11.60 -2.64
C ILE A 146 -4.44 12.68 -3.22
N HIS A 147 -5.67 12.31 -3.59
CA HIS A 147 -6.64 13.21 -4.19
C HIS A 147 -7.78 13.49 -3.20
N HIS A 148 -7.85 14.74 -2.73
CA HIS A 148 -8.98 15.28 -1.99
C HIS A 148 -10.03 15.76 -2.99
N SER A 149 -11.04 14.94 -3.25
CA SER A 149 -12.09 15.23 -4.25
C SER A 149 -13.29 15.98 -3.66
N VAL A 150 -13.42 16.02 -2.33
CA VAL A 150 -14.53 16.66 -1.61
C VAL A 150 -14.02 17.39 -0.35
N PRO A 151 -14.78 18.35 0.21
CA PRO A 151 -14.40 19.09 1.42
C PRO A 151 -14.17 18.19 2.65
N SER A 152 -13.57 18.79 3.67
CA SER A 152 -13.50 18.22 5.02
C SER A 152 -12.80 16.85 5.11
N CYS A 153 -11.88 16.57 4.18
CA CYS A 153 -11.05 15.38 4.19
C CYS A 153 -9.73 15.62 4.95
N ARG A 154 -9.11 14.54 5.46
CA ARG A 154 -7.80 14.61 6.13
C ARG A 154 -6.82 13.61 5.54
N SER A 155 -5.59 14.02 5.26
CA SER A 155 -4.53 13.10 4.86
C SER A 155 -3.25 13.31 5.65
N GLY A 156 -2.57 12.22 6.03
CA GLY A 156 -1.20 12.23 6.53
C GLY A 156 -0.27 11.42 5.64
N GLN A 157 0.95 11.89 5.44
CA GLN A 157 1.98 11.13 4.72
C GLN A 157 3.34 11.23 5.40
N ARG A 158 3.98 10.08 5.62
CA ARG A 158 5.32 9.98 6.21
C ARG A 158 6.18 9.02 5.40
N GLN A 159 7.42 9.42 5.10
CA GLN A 159 8.40 8.55 4.43
C GLN A 159 9.69 8.51 5.24
N LYS A 160 10.27 7.32 5.42
CA LYS A 160 11.61 7.14 5.97
C LYS A 160 12.43 6.20 5.08
N ASN A 161 13.65 6.58 4.74
CA ASN A 161 14.53 5.78 3.89
C ASN A 161 15.86 5.53 4.60
N MET A 162 16.37 4.31 4.51
CA MET A 162 17.72 3.93 4.88
C MET A 162 18.43 3.41 3.64
N VAL A 163 19.60 3.99 3.33
CA VAL A 163 20.32 3.73 2.08
C VAL A 163 21.78 3.49 2.38
N SER A 164 22.34 2.43 1.80
CA SER A 164 23.74 2.03 1.91
C SER A 164 24.30 1.61 0.55
N GLY A 165 25.63 1.53 0.43
CA GLY A 165 26.31 1.14 -0.81
C GLY A 165 26.13 2.18 -1.93
N SER A 166 25.76 1.69 -3.11
CA SER A 166 25.41 2.50 -4.30
C SER A 166 23.91 2.41 -4.60
N ALA A 167 23.08 2.17 -3.59
CA ALA A 167 21.65 2.02 -3.74
C ALA A 167 20.93 3.38 -3.84
N GLU A 168 19.72 3.35 -4.36
CA GLU A 168 18.86 4.53 -4.51
C GLU A 168 17.47 4.27 -3.94
N CYS A 169 16.96 5.25 -3.18
CA CYS A 169 15.59 5.26 -2.67
C CYS A 169 14.89 6.52 -3.18
N ILE A 170 13.89 6.34 -4.04
CA ILE A 170 13.17 7.44 -4.69
C ILE A 170 11.78 7.56 -4.08
N PHE A 171 11.50 8.71 -3.47
CA PHE A 171 10.16 9.04 -3.00
C PHE A 171 9.59 10.21 -3.79
N LYS A 172 8.38 10.02 -4.35
CA LYS A 172 7.64 11.08 -5.03
C LYS A 172 6.20 11.11 -4.53
N GLY A 173 5.88 12.05 -3.64
CA GLY A 173 4.51 12.29 -3.18
C GLY A 173 3.87 13.50 -3.86
N SER A 174 2.59 13.38 -4.20
CA SER A 174 1.74 14.48 -4.68
C SER A 174 0.41 14.48 -3.94
N ILE A 175 -0.09 15.67 -3.62
CA ILE A 175 -1.42 15.87 -3.05
C ILE A 175 -2.18 16.80 -3.99
N LYS A 176 -3.32 16.31 -4.50
CA LYS A 176 -4.24 17.08 -5.34
C LYS A 176 -5.48 17.42 -4.53
N VAL A 177 -5.91 18.68 -4.59
CA VAL A 177 -7.17 19.14 -3.97
C VAL A 177 -8.00 19.77 -5.08
N ASP A 178 -9.25 19.32 -5.24
CA ASP A 178 -10.15 19.93 -6.22
C ASP A 178 -10.67 21.28 -5.71
N LYS A 179 -11.02 22.16 -6.65
CA LYS A 179 -11.70 23.43 -6.32
C LYS A 179 -13.16 23.15 -5.99
N LEU A 180 -13.68 23.89 -5.02
CA LEU A 180 -15.10 23.91 -4.68
C LEU A 180 -15.92 24.62 -5.75
#